data_AF-A0A1N6AE52-F1
#
_entry.id   AF-A0A1N6AE52-F1
#
_cell.length_a   1.000
_cell.length_b   1.000
_cell.length_c   1.000
_cell.angle_alpha   90.00
_cell.angle_beta   90.00
_cell.angle_gamma   90.00
#
_symmetry.space_group_name_H-M   'P 1'
#
loop_
_entity.id
_entity.type
_entity.pdbx_description
1 polymer ?
#
loop_
_entity_poly.entity_id
_entity_poly.type
_entity_poly.pdbx_seq_one_letter_code
_entity_poly.pdbx_strand_id
1 'polypeptide(L)'
;MTTETAHWAGEAGSADGTGTWALLLPTERYEAERLVHHDTLELTGLAEVSLPGPGDRVAVLADTPPRLVALGRVTAPTRRHREDPDDPQSPVAPGTLVVAYTRRAFDEPVPADRLTLDGPLTALDPAAFRSLADRLGPPPARRTWLVSLDLPIEAGTPAEAVRLFWSYVQELGPRELPAFVSPSGDELAMQAFVLGAEANQDPEEDD
;
A
#
# COMPACT_ATOMS: atom_id res chain seq x y z
N MET A 1 3.58 43.77 40.43
CA MET A 1 4.31 43.42 39.20
C MET A 1 4.53 41.92 39.23
N THR A 2 3.62 41.17 38.62
CA THR A 2 3.74 39.72 38.35
C THR A 2 2.89 39.46 37.11
N THR A 3 3.56 39.04 36.05
CA THR A 3 3.04 38.87 34.70
C THR A 3 2.24 37.59 34.56
N GLU A 4 1.03 37.74 34.06
CA GLU A 4 0.10 36.70 33.62
C GLU A 4 0.71 35.94 32.44
N THR A 5 0.94 34.64 32.63
CA THR A 5 1.45 33.77 31.56
C THR A 5 0.25 33.08 30.91
N ALA A 6 -0.21 33.63 29.79
CA ALA A 6 -1.23 33.01 28.96
C ALA A 6 -0.69 31.70 28.36
N HIS A 7 -1.18 30.57 28.86
CA HIS A 7 -0.98 29.25 28.28
C HIS A 7 -1.97 29.09 27.12
N TRP A 8 -1.58 29.52 25.92
CA TRP A 8 -2.25 29.13 24.70
C TRP A 8 -1.90 27.67 24.40
N ALA A 9 -2.64 26.75 25.02
CA ALA A 9 -2.69 25.36 24.58
C ALA A 9 -3.35 25.35 23.19
N GLY A 10 -2.60 24.89 22.19
CA GLY A 10 -3.06 24.76 20.83
C GLY A 10 -4.21 23.77 20.72
N GLU A 11 -5.42 24.28 20.47
CA GLU A 11 -6.45 23.54 19.77
C GLU A 11 -6.10 23.48 18.28
N ALA A 12 -5.11 22.65 17.94
CA ALA A 12 -5.07 22.08 16.61
C ALA A 12 -6.20 21.04 16.56
N GLY A 13 -7.42 21.52 16.27
CA GLY A 13 -8.55 20.65 16.00
C GLY A 13 -8.14 19.63 14.94
N SER A 14 -8.09 18.36 15.34
CA SER A 14 -8.00 17.24 14.41
C SER A 14 -9.22 17.36 13.51
N ALA A 15 -9.02 17.82 12.28
CA ALA A 15 -10.04 17.77 11.25
C ALA A 15 -10.29 16.28 10.97
N ASP A 16 -11.24 15.68 11.68
CA ASP A 16 -11.70 14.33 11.42
C ASP A 16 -12.50 14.39 10.11
N GLY A 17 -11.81 14.31 8.98
CA GLY A 17 -12.40 14.32 7.66
C GLY A 17 -13.46 13.22 7.56
N THR A 18 -14.71 13.62 7.32
CA THR A 18 -15.84 12.69 7.16
C THR A 18 -16.08 12.32 5.69
N GLY A 19 -15.28 12.86 4.76
CA GLY A 19 -15.39 12.56 3.35
C GLY A 19 -15.05 11.10 3.06
N THR A 20 -15.69 10.56 2.03
CA THR A 20 -15.45 9.21 1.52
C THR A 20 -15.09 9.27 0.05
N TRP A 21 -14.05 8.54 -0.33
CA TRP A 21 -13.46 8.60 -1.66
C TRP A 21 -13.13 7.21 -2.18
N ALA A 22 -13.22 7.04 -3.49
CA ALA A 22 -12.73 5.88 -4.22
C ALA A 22 -11.47 6.30 -4.99
N LEU A 23 -10.42 5.51 -4.87
CA LEU A 23 -9.14 5.71 -5.52
C LEU A 23 -8.84 4.50 -6.40
N LEU A 24 -8.74 4.68 -7.71
CA LEU A 24 -8.40 3.62 -8.65
C LEU A 24 -6.89 3.59 -8.89
N LEU A 25 -6.24 2.50 -8.48
CA LEU A 25 -4.83 2.27 -8.70
C LEU A 25 -4.54 1.92 -10.17
N PRO A 26 -3.49 2.51 -10.76
CA PRO A 26 -2.90 1.96 -11.98
C PRO A 26 -2.44 0.51 -11.75
N THR A 27 -2.55 -0.33 -12.77
CA THR A 27 -2.17 -1.76 -12.72
C THR A 27 -0.75 -1.96 -12.19
N GLU A 28 0.22 -1.21 -12.72
CA GLU A 28 1.63 -1.30 -12.29
C GLU A 28 1.81 -0.97 -10.79
N ARG A 29 1.03 -0.01 -10.27
CA ARG A 29 1.08 0.34 -8.85
C ARG A 29 0.46 -0.76 -8.00
N TYR A 30 -0.67 -1.32 -8.43
CA TYR A 30 -1.30 -2.44 -7.73
C TYR A 30 -0.39 -3.67 -7.67
N GLU A 31 0.29 -4.01 -8.77
CA GLU A 31 1.30 -5.07 -8.78
C GLU A 31 2.45 -4.78 -7.80
N ALA A 32 2.95 -3.55 -7.76
CA ALA A 32 4.00 -3.18 -6.81
C ALA A 32 3.57 -3.29 -5.33
N GLU A 33 2.32 -2.91 -5.01
CA GLU A 33 1.76 -3.03 -3.65
C GLU A 33 1.59 -4.49 -3.20
N ARG A 34 1.39 -5.42 -4.14
CA ARG A 34 1.36 -6.87 -3.85
C ARG A 34 2.73 -7.44 -3.52
N LEU A 35 3.81 -6.83 -4.03
CA LEU A 35 5.16 -7.35 -3.87
C LEU A 35 5.86 -6.86 -2.62
N VAL A 36 5.62 -5.60 -2.25
CA VAL A 36 6.30 -4.97 -1.13
C VAL A 36 5.27 -4.42 -0.16
N HIS A 37 5.44 -4.77 1.11
CA HIS A 37 4.58 -4.26 2.17
C HIS A 37 4.83 -2.78 2.39
N HIS A 38 3.84 -1.95 2.03
CA HIS A 38 3.79 -0.54 2.36
C HIS A 38 2.68 -0.28 3.37
N ASP A 39 2.93 0.59 4.35
CA ASP A 39 1.90 1.07 5.28
C ASP A 39 1.16 2.31 4.75
N THR A 40 1.73 2.96 3.74
CA THR A 40 1.18 4.15 3.10
C THR A 40 1.27 4.06 1.59
N LEU A 41 0.23 4.58 0.94
CA LEU A 41 0.18 4.80 -0.51
C LEU A 41 0.38 6.28 -0.81
N GLU A 42 1.38 6.59 -1.63
CA GLU A 42 1.65 7.93 -2.11
C GLU A 42 1.28 8.04 -3.59
N LEU A 43 0.49 9.06 -3.93
CA LEU A 43 0.10 9.36 -5.30
C LEU A 43 0.38 10.81 -5.64
N THR A 44 0.98 11.02 -6.80
CA THR A 44 1.28 12.33 -7.37
C THR A 44 0.47 12.53 -8.65
N GLY A 45 0.34 13.78 -9.10
CA GLY A 45 -0.25 14.09 -10.41
C GLY A 45 -1.78 14.02 -10.48
N LEU A 46 -2.49 14.08 -9.35
CA LEU A 46 -3.96 14.10 -9.32
C LEU A 46 -4.52 15.45 -9.80
N ALA A 47 -5.58 15.42 -10.61
CA ALA A 47 -6.26 16.62 -11.14
C ALA A 47 -7.18 17.28 -10.08
N GLU A 48 -7.28 18.60 -10.13
CA GLU A 48 -7.64 19.47 -8.98
C GLU A 48 -9.12 19.54 -8.58
N VAL A 49 -10.05 18.92 -9.31
CA VAL A 49 -11.46 19.37 -9.22
C VAL A 49 -12.08 19.08 -7.85
N SER A 50 -11.66 18.02 -7.14
CA SER A 50 -11.99 17.80 -5.72
C SER A 50 -11.01 16.82 -5.08
N LEU A 51 -10.19 17.30 -4.12
CA LEU A 51 -9.20 16.49 -3.42
C LEU A 51 -9.65 16.20 -1.98
N PRO A 52 -9.37 15.00 -1.46
CA PRO A 52 -9.75 14.61 -0.11
C PRO A 52 -8.97 15.40 0.94
N GLY A 53 -9.65 15.74 2.03
CA GLY A 53 -9.05 16.38 3.20
C GLY A 53 -8.34 15.35 4.08
N PRO A 54 -7.45 15.79 5.00
CA PRO A 54 -6.88 14.92 6.02
C PRO A 54 -7.99 14.27 6.85
N GLY A 55 -7.83 12.99 7.18
CA GLY A 55 -8.81 12.20 7.93
C GLY A 55 -9.86 11.51 7.06
N ASP A 56 -10.11 12.00 5.84
CA ASP A 56 -11.07 11.41 4.90
C ASP A 56 -10.75 9.94 4.62
N ARG A 57 -11.80 9.16 4.41
CA ARG A 57 -11.72 7.72 4.21
C ARG A 57 -11.59 7.41 2.72
N VAL A 58 -10.72 6.46 2.40
CA VAL A 58 -10.41 6.08 1.02
C VAL A 58 -10.62 4.58 0.83
N ALA A 59 -11.43 4.23 -0.16
CA ALA A 59 -11.53 2.88 -0.71
C ALA A 59 -10.55 2.80 -1.88
N VAL A 60 -9.54 1.94 -1.76
CA VAL A 60 -8.52 1.73 -2.79
C VAL A 60 -8.97 0.58 -3.66
N LEU A 61 -9.10 0.84 -4.95
CA LEU A 61 -9.62 -0.05 -5.96
C LEU A 61 -8.52 -0.37 -6.97
N ALA A 62 -8.58 -1.54 -7.60
CA ALA A 62 -7.76 -1.91 -8.73
C ALA A 62 -8.62 -2.58 -9.83
N ASP A 63 -8.02 -2.76 -10.99
CA ASP A 63 -8.55 -3.49 -12.14
C ASP A 63 -9.81 -2.90 -12.80
N THR A 64 -10.21 -3.52 -13.90
CA THR A 64 -11.50 -3.32 -14.56
C THR A 64 -12.08 -4.69 -14.93
N PRO A 65 -13.21 -5.13 -14.33
CA PRO A 65 -14.08 -4.38 -13.41
C PRO A 65 -13.42 -4.10 -12.04
N PRO A 66 -13.84 -3.03 -11.34
CA PRO A 66 -13.16 -2.56 -10.14
C PRO A 66 -13.30 -3.55 -8.98
N ARG A 67 -12.19 -3.79 -8.29
CA ARG A 67 -12.11 -4.61 -7.07
C ARG A 67 -11.49 -3.81 -5.94
N LEU A 68 -12.04 -3.94 -4.75
CA LEU A 68 -11.52 -3.33 -3.53
C LEU A 68 -10.31 -4.11 -3.03
N VAL A 69 -9.18 -3.43 -2.94
CA VAL A 69 -7.90 -4.01 -2.53
C VAL A 69 -7.41 -3.49 -1.19
N ALA A 70 -7.87 -2.30 -0.76
CA ALA A 70 -7.55 -1.77 0.57
C ALA A 70 -8.54 -0.69 1.02
N LEU A 71 -8.52 -0.39 2.32
CA LEU A 71 -9.14 0.78 2.92
C LEU A 71 -8.08 1.59 3.63
N GLY A 72 -8.20 2.92 3.57
CA GLY A 72 -7.25 3.82 4.22
C GLY A 72 -7.86 5.13 4.65
N ARG A 73 -6.99 5.99 5.16
CA ARG A 73 -7.30 7.38 5.52
C ARG A 73 -6.24 8.31 4.98
N VAL A 74 -6.67 9.49 4.56
CA VAL A 74 -5.74 10.54 4.13
C VAL A 74 -4.98 11.08 5.34
N THR A 75 -3.66 11.01 5.30
CA THR A 75 -2.79 11.53 6.37
C THR A 75 -2.18 12.88 6.03
N ALA A 76 -1.87 13.11 4.76
CA ALA A 76 -1.42 14.39 4.26
C ALA A 76 -2.30 14.81 3.08
N PRO A 77 -2.81 16.07 3.09
CA PRO A 77 -3.61 16.56 2.00
C PRO A 77 -2.73 16.83 0.78
N THR A 78 -3.37 16.77 -0.38
CA THR A 78 -2.82 17.17 -1.67
C THR A 78 -2.59 18.70 -1.66
N ARG A 79 -1.48 19.15 -1.09
CA ARG A 79 -1.09 20.57 -1.11
C ARG A 79 -0.08 20.79 -2.23
N ARG A 80 -0.43 21.69 -3.14
CA ARG A 80 0.53 22.26 -4.07
C ARG A 80 1.40 23.26 -3.33
N HIS A 81 2.70 23.21 -3.58
CA HIS A 81 3.63 24.28 -3.21
C HIS A 81 4.28 24.79 -4.50
N ARG A 82 4.53 26.09 -4.59
CA ARG A 82 5.47 26.57 -5.61
C ARG A 82 6.85 26.07 -5.21
N GLU A 83 7.65 25.66 -6.19
CA GLU A 83 9.04 25.28 -5.92
C GLU A 83 9.83 26.45 -5.29
N ASP A 84 9.51 27.68 -5.69
CA ASP A 84 9.92 28.92 -5.03
C ASP A 84 8.68 29.73 -4.59
N PRO A 85 8.43 29.90 -3.28
CA PRO A 85 7.30 30.67 -2.78
C PRO A 85 7.38 32.17 -3.07
N ASP A 86 8.59 32.71 -3.31
CA ASP A 86 8.83 34.14 -3.55
C ASP A 86 8.77 34.52 -5.04
N ASP A 87 8.84 33.54 -5.95
CA ASP A 87 8.67 33.74 -7.39
C ASP A 87 7.25 33.36 -7.86
N PRO A 88 6.41 34.35 -8.25
CA PRO A 88 5.05 34.07 -8.74
C PRO A 88 5.01 33.29 -10.06
N GLN A 89 6.11 33.22 -10.81
CA GLN A 89 6.24 32.50 -12.08
C GLN A 89 6.76 31.06 -11.91
N SER A 90 7.20 30.68 -10.71
CA SER A 90 7.73 29.34 -10.46
C SER A 90 6.67 28.25 -10.65
N PRO A 91 7.08 27.09 -11.19
CA PRO A 91 6.17 25.99 -11.44
C PRO A 91 5.54 25.50 -10.13
N VAL A 92 4.28 25.14 -10.23
CA VAL A 92 3.54 24.60 -9.10
C VAL A 92 3.78 23.10 -9.07
N ALA A 93 4.42 22.62 -8.01
CA ALA A 93 4.64 21.19 -7.83
C ALA A 93 3.28 20.47 -7.78
N PRO A 94 3.13 19.30 -8.44
CA PRO A 94 1.90 18.53 -8.36
C PRO A 94 1.63 18.15 -6.90
N GLY A 95 0.37 18.25 -6.48
CA GLY A 95 0.03 17.89 -5.11
C GLY A 95 0.18 16.39 -4.88
N THR A 96 0.63 16.02 -3.67
CA THR A 96 0.81 14.62 -3.25
C THR A 96 -0.32 14.20 -2.31
N LEU A 97 -1.01 13.11 -2.64
CA LEU A 97 -1.96 12.47 -1.74
C LEU A 97 -1.27 11.31 -1.03
N VAL A 98 -1.37 11.29 0.32
CA VAL A 98 -0.85 10.18 1.13
C VAL A 98 -2.01 9.51 1.86
N VAL A 99 -2.17 8.21 1.63
CA VAL A 99 -3.19 7.37 2.26
C VAL A 99 -2.52 6.34 3.16
N ALA A 100 -2.77 6.39 4.46
CA ALA A 100 -2.36 5.32 5.37
C ALA A 100 -3.37 4.17 5.32
N TYR A 101 -2.87 2.94 5.13
CA TYR A 101 -3.72 1.77 5.09
C TYR A 101 -4.26 1.43 6.48
N THR A 102 -5.55 1.11 6.53
CA THR A 102 -6.24 0.63 7.71
C THR A 102 -6.64 -0.84 7.57
N ARG A 103 -6.92 -1.29 6.34
CA ARG A 103 -7.19 -2.70 5.98
C ARG A 103 -6.64 -2.97 4.58
N ARG A 104 -6.10 -4.16 4.35
CA ARG A 104 -5.52 -4.60 3.07
C ARG A 104 -6.08 -5.97 2.69
N ALA A 105 -6.33 -6.17 1.41
CA ALA A 105 -6.74 -7.42 0.79
C ALA A 105 -6.26 -7.44 -0.67
N PHE A 106 -4.96 -7.21 -0.87
CA PHE A 106 -4.36 -7.21 -2.20
C PHE A 106 -4.31 -8.61 -2.83
N ASP A 107 -4.32 -9.67 -2.01
CA ASP A 107 -4.26 -11.05 -2.46
C ASP A 107 -5.65 -11.66 -2.71
N GLU A 108 -6.68 -11.21 -1.96
CA GLU A 108 -8.07 -11.63 -2.09
C GLU A 108 -9.00 -10.41 -2.25
N PRO A 109 -8.96 -9.72 -3.40
CA PRO A 109 -9.68 -8.46 -3.58
C PRO A 109 -11.19 -8.67 -3.73
N VAL A 110 -11.96 -7.76 -3.11
CA VAL A 110 -13.43 -7.88 -3.01
C VAL A 110 -14.12 -7.19 -4.20
N PRO A 111 -15.12 -7.81 -4.86
CA PRO A 111 -15.81 -7.19 -6.01
C PRO A 111 -16.47 -5.85 -5.69
N ALA A 112 -16.23 -4.84 -6.54
CA ALA A 112 -16.77 -3.49 -6.41
C ALA A 112 -17.53 -3.04 -7.69
N ASP A 113 -18.05 -3.98 -8.47
CA ASP A 113 -18.62 -3.75 -9.82
C ASP A 113 -19.82 -2.78 -9.87
N ARG A 114 -20.39 -2.43 -8.70
CA ARG A 114 -21.52 -1.51 -8.56
C ARG A 114 -21.09 -0.04 -8.47
N LEU A 115 -19.79 0.25 -8.45
CA LEU A 115 -19.28 1.62 -8.38
C LEU A 115 -19.14 2.20 -9.78
N THR A 116 -19.56 3.45 -9.92
CA THR A 116 -19.21 4.29 -11.08
C THR A 116 -18.03 5.16 -10.66
N LEU A 117 -16.94 5.11 -11.44
CA LEU A 117 -15.74 5.89 -11.20
C LEU A 117 -15.60 6.94 -12.30
N ASP A 118 -15.37 8.18 -11.90
CA ASP A 118 -15.27 9.34 -12.80
C ASP A 118 -13.80 9.71 -13.10
N GLY A 119 -12.85 8.88 -12.63
CA GLY A 119 -11.42 9.08 -12.80
C GLY A 119 -10.59 8.32 -11.76
N PRO A 120 -9.29 8.63 -11.64
CA PRO A 120 -8.40 7.99 -10.66
C PRO A 120 -8.85 8.26 -9.22
N LEU A 121 -9.55 9.37 -8.97
CA LEU A 121 -10.12 9.73 -7.69
C LEU A 121 -11.55 10.17 -7.89
N THR A 122 -12.49 9.54 -7.18
CA THR A 122 -13.93 9.78 -7.29
C THR A 122 -14.52 9.96 -5.89
N ALA A 123 -15.33 11.00 -5.68
CA ALA A 123 -16.08 11.14 -4.43
C ALA A 123 -17.08 9.99 -4.30
N LEU A 124 -17.10 9.34 -3.14
CA LEU A 124 -17.93 8.16 -2.91
C LEU A 124 -19.03 8.47 -1.91
N ASP A 125 -20.24 7.97 -2.15
CA ASP A 125 -21.31 8.04 -1.17
C ASP A 125 -20.92 7.31 0.13
N PRO A 126 -21.15 7.89 1.32
CA PRO A 126 -20.77 7.26 2.58
C PRO A 126 -21.42 5.88 2.82
N ALA A 127 -22.62 5.62 2.30
CA ALA A 127 -23.25 4.30 2.42
C ALA A 127 -22.59 3.27 1.49
N ALA A 128 -22.19 3.69 0.28
CA ALA A 128 -21.41 2.84 -0.62
C ALA A 128 -20.04 2.47 0.00
N PHE A 129 -19.35 3.42 0.63
CA PHE A 129 -18.11 3.15 1.36
C PHE A 129 -18.33 2.14 2.50
N ARG A 130 -19.37 2.34 3.33
CA ARG A 130 -19.69 1.39 4.42
C ARG A 130 -19.95 -0.02 3.88
N SER A 131 -20.72 -0.15 2.80
CA SER A 131 -21.00 -1.46 2.18
C SER A 131 -19.73 -2.15 1.66
N LEU A 132 -18.75 -1.41 1.15
CA LEU A 132 -17.43 -1.96 0.79
C LEU A 132 -16.66 -2.41 2.03
N ALA A 133 -16.61 -1.56 3.06
CA ALA A 133 -15.90 -1.85 4.29
C ALA A 133 -16.48 -3.05 5.05
N ASP A 134 -17.80 -3.23 5.01
CA ASP A 134 -18.48 -4.36 5.62
C ASP A 134 -18.19 -5.67 4.85
N ARG A 135 -18.15 -5.60 3.51
CA ARG A 135 -17.79 -6.76 2.67
C ARG A 135 -16.34 -7.18 2.83
N LEU A 136 -15.42 -6.23 3.01
CA LEU A 136 -14.01 -6.52 3.29
C LEU A 136 -13.82 -7.19 4.66
N GLY A 137 -14.69 -6.86 5.61
CA GLY A 137 -14.60 -7.38 6.97
C GLY A 137 -13.41 -6.80 7.76
N PRO A 138 -13.20 -7.28 9.00
CA PRO A 138 -12.05 -6.92 9.81
C PRO A 138 -10.75 -7.59 9.27
N PRO A 139 -9.56 -7.03 9.56
CA PRO A 139 -8.30 -7.68 9.23
C PRO A 139 -8.21 -9.08 9.86
N PRO A 140 -7.63 -10.07 9.16
CA PRO A 140 -7.43 -11.39 9.72
C PRO A 140 -6.46 -11.35 10.92
N ALA A 141 -6.59 -12.33 11.81
CA ALA A 141 -5.68 -12.46 12.93
C ALA A 141 -4.25 -12.70 12.43
N ARG A 142 -3.29 -11.93 12.96
CA ARG A 142 -1.88 -12.09 12.61
C ARG A 142 -1.36 -13.42 13.13
N ARG A 143 -0.59 -14.10 12.29
CA ARG A 143 0.13 -15.32 12.61
C ARG A 143 1.61 -15.09 12.37
N THR A 144 2.45 -15.84 13.09
CA THR A 144 3.89 -15.83 12.87
C THR A 144 4.21 -16.81 11.75
N TRP A 145 4.94 -16.32 10.75
CA TRP A 145 5.41 -17.10 9.60
C TRP A 145 6.93 -17.16 9.64
N LEU A 146 7.49 -18.31 9.29
CA LEU A 146 8.90 -18.47 8.98
C LEU A 146 9.06 -18.29 7.47
N VAL A 147 10.00 -17.43 7.07
CA VAL A 147 10.26 -17.12 5.67
C VAL A 147 11.76 -17.31 5.42
N SER A 148 12.09 -18.14 4.43
CA SER A 148 13.47 -18.41 4.03
C SER A 148 13.66 -18.27 2.53
N LEU A 149 14.83 -17.78 2.12
CA LEU A 149 15.32 -17.87 0.75
C LEU A 149 16.42 -18.92 0.74
N ASP A 150 16.31 -19.90 -0.15
CA ASP A 150 17.37 -20.89 -0.36
C ASP A 150 17.98 -20.70 -1.75
N LEU A 151 19.28 -20.42 -1.78
CA LEU A 151 20.01 -20.15 -3.02
C LEU A 151 21.28 -21.01 -3.06
N PRO A 152 21.47 -21.84 -4.11
CA PRO A 152 22.69 -22.61 -4.25
C PRO A 152 23.84 -21.68 -4.65
N ILE A 153 24.68 -21.32 -3.68
CA ILE A 153 25.85 -20.45 -3.88
C ILE A 153 27.12 -21.28 -3.89
N GLU A 154 27.88 -21.20 -4.99
CA GLU A 154 29.23 -21.76 -5.08
C GLU A 154 30.27 -20.67 -4.77
N ALA A 155 31.12 -20.89 -3.77
CA ALA A 155 32.11 -19.91 -3.32
C ALA A 155 33.34 -20.58 -2.70
N GLY A 156 34.48 -19.91 -2.74
CA GLY A 156 35.73 -20.38 -2.13
C GLY A 156 35.76 -20.26 -0.60
N THR A 157 34.90 -19.42 -0.01
CA THR A 157 34.78 -19.26 1.44
C THR A 157 33.35 -18.97 1.90
N PRO A 158 33.00 -19.24 3.17
CA PRO A 158 31.69 -18.87 3.73
C PRO A 158 31.39 -17.37 3.65
N ALA A 159 32.38 -16.51 3.88
CA ALA A 159 32.20 -15.06 3.80
C ALA A 159 31.95 -14.58 2.37
N GLU A 160 32.53 -15.26 1.37
CA GLU A 160 32.24 -15.00 -0.04
C GLU A 160 30.84 -15.46 -0.43
N ALA A 161 30.41 -16.63 0.04
CA ALA A 161 29.04 -17.11 -0.19
C ALA A 161 28.00 -16.10 0.29
N VAL A 162 28.20 -15.51 1.48
CA VAL A 162 27.30 -14.45 2.01
C VAL A 162 27.31 -13.19 1.15
N ARG A 163 28.46 -12.79 0.59
CA ARG A 163 28.52 -11.63 -0.31
C ARG A 163 27.77 -11.90 -1.61
N LEU A 164 27.97 -13.08 -2.21
CA LEU A 164 27.28 -13.49 -3.43
C LEU A 164 25.77 -13.64 -3.21
N PHE A 165 25.35 -14.20 -2.08
CA PHE A 165 23.94 -14.24 -1.68
C PHE A 165 23.30 -12.85 -1.72
N TRP A 166 23.91 -11.85 -1.06
CA TRP A 166 23.36 -10.50 -1.05
C TRP A 166 23.41 -9.81 -2.42
N SER A 167 24.39 -10.14 -3.26
CA SER A 167 24.40 -9.70 -4.66
C SER A 167 23.19 -10.24 -5.42
N TYR A 168 22.91 -11.55 -5.36
CA TYR A 168 21.75 -12.13 -6.04
C TYR A 168 20.42 -11.62 -5.51
N VAL A 169 20.30 -11.44 -4.19
CA VAL A 169 19.09 -10.84 -3.60
C VAL A 169 18.82 -9.44 -4.16
N GLN A 170 19.86 -8.64 -4.37
CA GLN A 170 19.72 -7.29 -4.93
C GLN A 170 19.45 -7.30 -6.44
N GLU A 171 20.06 -8.22 -7.19
CA GLU A 171 19.96 -8.29 -8.65
C GLU A 171 18.63 -8.87 -9.13
N LEU A 172 18.15 -9.96 -8.49
CA LEU A 172 16.97 -10.71 -8.92
C LEU A 172 15.69 -10.20 -8.23
N GLY A 173 15.79 -9.85 -6.95
CA GLY A 173 14.68 -9.30 -6.17
C GLY A 173 13.46 -10.24 -6.01
N PRO A 174 12.33 -9.72 -5.48
CA PRO A 174 11.16 -10.53 -5.11
C PRO A 174 10.35 -11.07 -6.29
N ARG A 175 10.70 -10.68 -7.53
CA ARG A 175 10.03 -11.18 -8.74
C ARG A 175 10.58 -12.51 -9.23
N GLU A 176 11.85 -12.77 -8.95
CA GLU A 176 12.57 -13.91 -9.50
C GLU A 176 13.01 -14.89 -8.40
N LEU A 177 13.07 -14.45 -7.14
CA LEU A 177 13.50 -15.28 -6.02
C LEU A 177 12.32 -15.96 -5.32
N PRO A 178 12.26 -17.30 -5.30
CA PRO A 178 11.25 -18.02 -4.53
C PRO A 178 11.52 -17.90 -3.02
N ALA A 179 10.51 -17.47 -2.29
CA ALA A 179 10.50 -17.45 -0.83
C ALA A 179 9.73 -18.65 -0.30
N PHE A 180 10.35 -19.44 0.57
CA PHE A 180 9.70 -20.55 1.23
C PHE A 180 9.05 -20.05 2.52
N VAL A 181 7.77 -20.37 2.69
CA VAL A 181 6.95 -19.89 3.81
C VAL A 181 6.37 -21.08 4.55
N SER A 182 6.45 -21.07 5.88
CA SER A 182 5.77 -22.03 6.74
C SER A 182 5.19 -21.36 7.99
N PRO A 183 4.06 -21.85 8.54
CA PRO A 183 3.57 -21.38 9.82
C PRO A 183 4.57 -21.70 10.94
N SER A 184 4.78 -20.78 11.87
CA SER A 184 5.57 -21.09 13.07
C SER A 184 4.90 -22.21 13.87
N GLY A 185 5.64 -23.29 14.12
CA GLY A 185 5.13 -24.51 14.77
C GLY A 185 4.64 -25.60 13.81
N ASP A 186 4.65 -25.35 12.50
CA ASP A 186 4.38 -26.34 11.45
C ASP A 186 5.36 -26.14 10.27
N GLU A 187 6.65 -26.33 10.57
CA GLU A 187 7.75 -26.08 9.62
C GLU A 187 7.74 -27.04 8.41
N LEU A 188 7.09 -28.20 8.55
CA LEU A 188 6.98 -29.22 7.49
C LEU A 188 5.95 -28.83 6.42
N ALA A 189 5.04 -27.89 6.69
CA ALA A 189 4.09 -27.34 5.71
C ALA A 189 4.74 -26.28 4.78
N MET A 190 6.04 -26.41 4.51
CA MET A 190 6.82 -25.46 3.73
C MET A 190 6.29 -25.35 2.31
N GLN A 191 5.90 -24.14 1.91
CA GLN A 191 5.38 -23.85 0.58
C GLN A 191 6.21 -22.76 -0.07
N ALA A 192 6.51 -22.90 -1.36
CA ALA A 192 7.20 -21.88 -2.13
C ALA A 192 6.21 -20.80 -2.61
N PHE A 193 6.62 -19.54 -2.50
CA PHE A 193 5.89 -18.38 -2.99
C PHE A 193 6.78 -17.55 -3.90
N VAL A 194 6.26 -17.19 -5.07
CA VAL A 194 6.85 -16.22 -6.00
C VAL A 194 5.79 -15.15 -6.27
N LEU A 195 6.15 -13.86 -6.16
CA LEU A 195 5.21 -12.73 -6.30
C LEU A 195 3.99 -12.79 -5.35
N GLY A 196 4.12 -13.43 -4.18
CA GLY A 196 3.00 -13.61 -3.23
C GLY A 196 1.96 -14.65 -3.67
N ALA A 197 2.20 -15.37 -4.77
CA ALA A 197 1.43 -16.52 -5.19
C ALA A 197 2.18 -17.82 -4.86
N GLU A 198 1.44 -18.86 -4.52
CA GLU A 198 1.99 -20.21 -4.39
C GLU A 198 2.60 -20.65 -5.73
N ALA A 199 3.85 -21.09 -5.70
CA ALA A 199 4.56 -21.58 -6.87
C ALA A 199 4.82 -23.08 -6.70
N ASN A 200 4.33 -23.89 -7.65
CA ASN A 200 4.78 -25.28 -7.73
C ASN A 200 6.28 -25.28 -8.06
N GLN A 201 7.05 -26.11 -7.38
CA GLN A 201 8.48 -26.26 -7.63
C GLN A 201 8.79 -27.67 -8.13
N ASP A 202 7.77 -28.50 -8.40
CA ASP A 202 7.94 -29.82 -8.99
C ASP A 202 8.14 -29.71 -10.51
N PRO A 203 9.37 -29.94 -11.03
CA PRO A 203 9.63 -29.90 -12.46
C PRO A 203 8.94 -31.02 -13.25
N GLU A 204 8.35 -32.03 -12.59
CA GLU A 204 7.62 -33.11 -13.24
C GLU A 204 6.12 -32.81 -13.45
N GLU A 205 5.60 -31.72 -12.88
CA GLU A 205 4.18 -31.33 -12.99
C GLU A 205 3.93 -30.11 -13.92
N ASP A 206 4.98 -29.54 -14.52
CA ASP A 206 4.88 -28.49 -15.55
C ASP A 206 4.55 -29.12 -16.93
N ASP A 207 3.28 -29.51 -17.16
CA ASP A 207 2.69 -29.87 -18.47
C ASP A 207 1.39 -29.09 -18.77
#